data_AF-L8LZK3-F1
#
_entry.id   AF-L8LZK3-F1
#
_cell.length_a   1.000
_cell.length_b   1.000
_cell.length_c   1.000
_cell.angle_alpha   90.00
_cell.angle_beta   90.00
_cell.angle_gamma   90.00
#
_symmetry.space_group_name_H-M   'P 1'
#
loop_
_entity.id
_entity.type
_entity.pdbx_description
1 polymer ?
#
loop_
_entity_poly.entity_id
_entity_poly.type
_entity_poly.pdbx_seq_one_letter_code
_entity_poly.pdbx_strand_id
1 'polypeptide(L)'
;MIESNDDKESQLNKSGINPRTNSWAAVGNEDAIVFSILLSGKDKSDFSRLSAMVAYAQYSLHKHQFIEKYTRDEGVAPSDEQIKTIIRSFQDENSDMVENLGKQSEKSLNEILEEYVSQISQENFVKPIEKIVKDNTKFCVSVCAGIVATFIYSVLVAIVIFTVTPAFPNTKLSRIIQILLEKPEDSTEINELSR
;
A
#
# COMPACT_ATOMS: atom_id res chain seq x y z
N MET A 1 48.08 11.25 -68.71
CA MET A 1 48.60 10.68 -67.44
C MET A 1 48.17 11.64 -66.35
N ILE A 2 47.09 11.23 -65.66
CA ILE A 2 46.57 11.61 -64.33
C ILE A 2 46.86 13.03 -63.79
N GLU A 3 45.77 13.82 -63.73
CA GLU A 3 45.57 15.01 -62.89
C GLU A 3 45.79 14.69 -61.39
N SER A 4 46.62 15.48 -60.70
CA SER A 4 46.69 15.50 -59.22
C SER A 4 45.83 16.65 -58.71
N ASN A 5 44.91 16.32 -57.82
CA ASN A 5 43.80 17.12 -57.35
C ASN A 5 44.09 17.59 -55.90
N ASP A 6 45.16 18.39 -55.72
CA ASP A 6 45.72 18.76 -54.41
C ASP A 6 45.15 20.06 -53.80
N ASP A 7 44.02 20.56 -54.29
CA ASP A 7 43.49 21.90 -53.88
C ASP A 7 42.17 21.88 -53.09
N LYS A 8 41.81 20.78 -52.40
CA LYS A 8 40.51 20.70 -51.68
C LYS A 8 40.51 20.33 -50.19
N GLU A 9 41.65 20.12 -49.53
CA GLU A 9 41.65 19.74 -48.10
C GLU A 9 42.00 20.86 -47.10
N SER A 10 42.26 22.10 -47.54
CA SER A 10 42.79 23.16 -46.65
C SER A 10 41.78 24.23 -46.18
N GLN A 11 40.47 24.00 -46.32
CA GLN A 11 39.45 25.02 -45.95
C GLN A 11 38.24 24.48 -45.15
N LEU A 12 38.31 23.28 -44.58
CA LEU A 12 37.18 22.67 -43.85
C LEU A 12 37.42 22.47 -42.34
N ASN A 13 38.27 23.30 -41.73
CA ASN A 13 38.51 23.25 -40.28
C ASN A 13 38.44 24.64 -39.60
N LYS A 14 37.43 25.43 -39.96
CA LYS A 14 37.01 26.63 -39.21
C LYS A 14 35.49 26.64 -39.01
N SER A 15 34.99 25.64 -38.31
CA SER A 15 33.67 25.72 -37.66
C SER A 15 33.73 24.85 -36.42
N GLY A 16 34.30 25.42 -35.35
CA GLY A 16 34.21 24.88 -33.99
C GLY A 16 32.80 24.99 -33.43
N ILE A 17 31.81 24.42 -34.13
CA ILE A 17 30.47 24.19 -33.59
C ILE A 17 30.49 22.77 -33.07
N ASN A 18 30.65 22.65 -31.75
CA ASN A 18 30.49 21.41 -31.02
C ASN A 18 29.02 20.96 -31.20
N PRO A 19 28.71 19.90 -31.99
CA PRO A 19 27.33 19.54 -32.33
C PRO A 19 26.53 19.01 -31.13
N ARG A 20 27.19 18.78 -29.98
CA ARG A 20 26.56 18.26 -28.76
C ARG A 20 25.84 19.32 -27.91
N THR A 21 26.06 20.61 -28.09
CA THR A 21 25.49 21.63 -27.20
C THR A 21 24.22 22.30 -27.73
N ASN A 22 23.93 22.18 -29.02
CA ASN A 22 22.86 22.99 -29.65
C ASN A 22 21.58 22.19 -29.93
N SER A 23 21.67 20.86 -30.03
CA SER A 23 20.52 19.96 -30.30
C SER A 23 19.54 19.91 -29.11
N TRP A 24 20.05 19.85 -27.88
CA TRP A 24 19.22 19.81 -26.66
C TRP A 24 18.45 21.11 -26.39
N ALA A 25 18.98 22.25 -26.83
CA ALA A 25 18.34 23.55 -26.63
C ALA A 25 17.09 23.74 -27.51
N ALA A 26 17.11 23.19 -28.74
CA ALA A 26 15.95 23.21 -29.62
C ALA A 26 14.83 22.28 -29.12
N VAL A 27 15.21 21.11 -28.61
CA VAL A 27 14.28 20.14 -28.02
C VAL A 27 13.68 20.66 -26.69
N GLY A 28 14.42 21.42 -25.90
CA GLY A 28 13.91 22.00 -24.65
C GLY A 28 12.74 22.97 -24.85
N ASN A 29 12.67 23.63 -26.01
CA ASN A 29 11.54 24.52 -26.34
C ASN A 29 10.28 23.71 -26.69
N GLU A 30 10.44 22.51 -27.26
CA GLU A 30 9.31 21.63 -27.56
C GLU A 30 8.78 20.91 -26.31
N ASP A 31 9.66 20.56 -25.37
CA ASP A 31 9.26 20.00 -24.07
C ASP A 31 8.39 21.00 -23.27
N ALA A 32 8.74 22.28 -23.32
CA ALA A 32 7.96 23.35 -22.70
C ALA A 32 6.56 23.48 -23.34
N ILE A 33 6.44 23.26 -24.65
CA ILE A 33 5.15 23.27 -25.36
C ILE A 33 4.29 22.10 -24.88
N VAL A 34 4.83 20.88 -24.83
CA VAL A 34 4.10 19.70 -24.34
C VAL A 34 3.64 19.90 -22.89
N PHE A 35 4.49 20.43 -22.03
CA PHE A 35 4.12 20.76 -20.65
C PHE A 35 2.98 21.78 -20.59
N SER A 36 3.03 22.82 -21.42
CA SER A 36 1.99 23.85 -21.47
C SER A 36 0.64 23.31 -21.96
N ILE A 37 0.64 22.39 -22.93
CA ILE A 37 -0.56 21.72 -23.44
C ILE A 37 -1.20 20.88 -22.34
N LEU A 38 -0.38 20.08 -21.65
CA LEU A 38 -0.84 19.25 -20.53
C LEU A 38 -1.42 20.07 -19.37
N LEU A 39 -0.91 21.29 -19.15
CA LEU A 39 -1.43 22.21 -18.14
C LEU A 39 -2.69 22.97 -18.58
N SER A 40 -2.81 23.28 -19.87
CA SER A 40 -3.85 24.18 -20.39
C SER A 40 -5.21 23.49 -20.53
N GLY A 41 -5.23 22.20 -20.84
CA GLY A 41 -6.46 21.41 -20.99
C GLY A 41 -7.14 20.99 -19.67
N LYS A 42 -6.74 21.57 -18.54
CA LYS A 42 -7.09 21.10 -17.19
C LYS A 42 -7.65 22.23 -16.32
N ASP A 43 -8.66 21.93 -15.52
CA ASP A 43 -9.21 22.87 -14.54
C ASP A 43 -8.12 23.41 -13.60
N LYS A 44 -8.30 24.62 -13.05
CA LYS A 44 -7.33 25.26 -12.14
C LYS A 44 -7.22 24.58 -10.76
N SER A 45 -7.69 23.35 -10.62
CA SER A 45 -7.56 22.58 -9.38
C SER A 45 -6.12 22.10 -9.16
N ASP A 46 -5.70 22.00 -7.91
CA ASP A 46 -4.37 21.50 -7.57
C ASP A 46 -4.19 20.03 -7.98
N PHE A 47 -5.27 19.25 -7.94
CA PHE A 47 -5.27 17.87 -8.41
C PHE A 47 -5.01 17.79 -9.93
N SER A 48 -5.69 18.63 -10.71
CA SER A 48 -5.53 18.67 -12.17
C SER A 48 -4.12 19.12 -12.57
N ARG A 49 -3.52 20.07 -11.83
CA ARG A 49 -2.12 20.46 -12.00
C ARG A 49 -1.15 19.33 -11.67
N LEU A 50 -1.39 18.62 -10.57
CA LEU A 50 -0.56 17.49 -10.17
C LEU A 50 -0.66 16.34 -11.20
N SER A 51 -1.86 16.05 -11.68
CA SER A 51 -2.10 15.10 -12.79
C SER A 51 -1.32 15.50 -14.04
N ALA A 52 -1.33 16.78 -14.43
CA ALA A 52 -0.56 17.28 -15.57
C ALA A 52 0.96 17.14 -15.39
N MET A 53 1.47 17.37 -14.16
CA MET A 53 2.89 17.15 -13.84
C MET A 53 3.28 15.68 -13.95
N VAL A 54 2.43 14.77 -13.48
CA VAL A 54 2.66 13.32 -13.61
C VAL A 54 2.61 12.89 -15.09
N ALA A 55 1.69 13.44 -15.86
CA ALA A 55 1.63 13.20 -17.30
C ALA A 55 2.91 13.65 -17.99
N TYR A 56 3.41 14.85 -17.67
CA TYR A 56 4.68 15.32 -18.20
C TYR A 56 5.87 14.42 -17.81
N ALA A 57 5.90 13.93 -16.57
CA ALA A 57 6.94 13.00 -16.13
C ALA A 57 6.88 11.67 -16.91
N GLN A 58 5.67 11.14 -17.18
CA GLN A 58 5.48 9.95 -18.02
C GLN A 58 5.95 10.19 -19.46
N TYR A 59 5.59 11.32 -20.05
CA TYR A 59 6.10 11.73 -21.36
C TYR A 59 7.63 11.80 -21.40
N SER A 60 8.24 12.46 -20.41
CA SER A 60 9.70 12.58 -20.33
C SER A 60 10.37 11.21 -20.20
N LEU A 61 9.76 10.28 -19.47
CA LEU A 61 10.24 8.90 -19.35
C LEU A 61 10.15 8.16 -20.70
N HIS A 62 9.02 8.25 -21.40
CA HIS A 62 8.85 7.63 -22.72
C HIS A 62 9.87 8.15 -23.74
N LYS A 63 10.11 9.46 -23.73
CA LYS A 63 11.14 10.09 -24.56
C LYS A 63 12.53 9.53 -24.24
N HIS A 64 12.88 9.39 -22.96
CA HIS A 64 14.16 8.83 -22.55
C HIS A 64 14.31 7.36 -22.98
N GLN A 65 13.29 6.54 -22.74
CA GLN A 65 13.26 5.13 -23.14
C GLN A 65 13.40 4.95 -24.65
N PHE A 66 12.77 5.82 -25.44
CA PHE A 66 12.95 5.83 -26.89
C PHE A 66 14.41 6.11 -27.27
N ILE A 67 15.02 7.14 -26.69
CA ILE A 67 16.40 7.52 -26.98
C ILE A 67 17.36 6.38 -26.63
N GLU A 68 17.19 5.76 -25.46
CA GLU A 68 18.00 4.62 -25.05
C GLU A 68 17.85 3.43 -25.98
N LYS A 69 16.60 3.10 -26.36
CA LYS A 69 16.33 1.99 -27.28
C LYS A 69 16.93 2.24 -28.65
N TYR A 70 16.72 3.44 -29.20
CA TYR A 70 17.27 3.83 -30.51
C TYR A 70 18.80 3.76 -30.51
N THR A 71 19.43 4.28 -29.45
CA THR A 71 20.90 4.26 -29.30
C THR A 71 21.43 2.83 -29.19
N ARG A 72 20.69 1.93 -28.54
CA ARG A 72 21.03 0.52 -28.42
C ARG A 72 20.92 -0.22 -29.76
N ASP A 73 19.86 0.06 -30.52
CA ASP A 73 19.55 -0.66 -31.75
C ASP A 73 20.41 -0.19 -32.93
N GLU A 74 20.62 1.12 -33.06
CA GLU A 74 21.34 1.74 -34.19
C GLU A 74 22.81 2.08 -33.86
N GLY A 75 23.21 1.95 -32.59
CA GLY A 75 24.56 2.28 -32.11
C GLY A 75 24.89 3.79 -32.14
N VAL A 76 23.91 4.63 -32.49
CA VAL A 76 24.04 6.09 -32.60
C VAL A 76 22.86 6.80 -31.94
N ALA A 77 23.09 8.00 -31.42
CA ALA A 77 22.01 8.81 -30.85
C ALA A 77 21.01 9.24 -31.94
N PRO A 78 19.71 9.30 -31.65
CA PRO A 78 18.71 9.79 -32.59
C PRO A 78 18.96 11.26 -32.93
N SER A 79 18.72 11.61 -34.19
CA SER A 79 18.73 12.99 -34.66
C SER A 79 17.54 13.80 -34.12
N ASP A 80 17.66 15.12 -34.12
CA ASP A 80 16.60 16.02 -33.66
C ASP A 80 15.27 15.80 -34.42
N GLU A 81 15.32 15.49 -35.72
CA GLU A 81 14.12 15.22 -36.52
C GLU A 81 13.43 13.91 -36.13
N GLN A 82 14.19 12.90 -35.70
CA GLN A 82 13.63 11.63 -35.18
C GLN A 82 12.97 11.84 -33.82
N ILE A 83 13.59 12.65 -32.96
CA ILE A 83 13.00 13.03 -31.67
C ILE A 83 11.71 13.82 -31.91
N LYS A 84 11.73 14.83 -32.78
CA LYS A 84 10.55 15.64 -33.16
C LYS A 84 9.37 14.81 -33.64
N THR A 85 9.63 13.74 -34.39
CA THR A 85 8.57 12.86 -34.90
C THR A 85 7.75 12.25 -33.76
N ILE A 86 8.39 11.96 -32.62
CA ILE A 86 7.72 11.43 -31.43
C ILE A 86 7.02 12.54 -30.66
N ILE A 87 7.67 13.70 -30.55
CA ILE A 87 7.12 14.85 -29.85
C ILE A 87 5.85 15.38 -30.54
N ARG A 88 5.78 15.35 -31.87
CA ARG A 88 4.62 15.79 -32.66
C ARG A 88 3.30 15.16 -32.21
N SER A 89 3.32 13.89 -31.80
CA SER A 89 2.14 13.20 -31.28
C SER A 89 1.59 13.82 -29.99
N PHE A 90 2.39 14.62 -29.29
CA PHE A 90 2.05 15.32 -28.04
C PHE A 90 1.90 16.84 -28.21
N GLN A 91 2.08 17.37 -29.42
CA GLN A 91 1.98 18.81 -29.72
C GLN A 91 0.55 19.26 -30.06
N ASP A 92 -0.37 18.33 -30.28
CA ASP A 92 -1.78 18.62 -30.47
C ASP A 92 -2.54 18.36 -29.16
N GLU A 93 -3.23 19.37 -28.64
CA GLU A 93 -4.02 19.32 -27.41
C GLU A 93 -5.15 18.28 -27.49
N ASN A 94 -5.68 18.04 -28.68
CA ASN A 94 -6.74 17.07 -28.91
C ASN A 94 -6.22 15.70 -29.38
N SER A 95 -4.91 15.45 -29.26
CA SER A 95 -4.39 14.15 -29.65
C SER A 95 -4.80 13.07 -28.66
N ASP A 96 -5.15 11.89 -29.19
CA ASP A 96 -5.44 10.70 -28.37
C ASP A 96 -4.28 10.37 -27.41
N MET A 97 -3.04 10.72 -27.79
CA MET A 97 -1.85 10.50 -26.98
C MET A 97 -1.82 11.40 -25.75
N VAL A 98 -2.18 12.69 -25.89
CA VAL A 98 -2.27 13.64 -24.77
C VAL A 98 -3.41 13.25 -23.84
N GLU A 99 -4.57 12.90 -24.39
CA GLU A 99 -5.72 12.45 -23.59
C GLU A 99 -5.41 11.17 -22.81
N ASN A 100 -4.80 10.18 -23.47
CA ASN A 100 -4.43 8.92 -22.83
C ASN A 100 -3.39 9.13 -21.72
N LEU A 101 -2.39 9.98 -21.96
CA LEU A 101 -1.39 10.33 -20.95
C LEU A 101 -2.03 11.00 -19.72
N GLY A 102 -3.00 11.88 -19.95
CA GLY A 102 -3.80 12.50 -18.89
C GLY A 102 -4.58 11.47 -18.07
N LYS A 103 -5.30 10.56 -18.74
CA LYS A 103 -6.07 9.47 -18.08
C LYS A 103 -5.17 8.51 -17.30
N GLN A 104 -4.03 8.13 -17.88
CA GLN A 104 -3.08 7.23 -17.25
C GLN A 104 -2.45 7.87 -16.01
N SER A 105 -2.23 9.18 -16.05
CA SER A 105 -1.71 9.95 -14.91
C SER A 105 -2.73 10.09 -13.80
N GLU A 106 -3.99 10.40 -14.11
CA GLU A 106 -5.08 10.43 -13.12
C GLU A 106 -5.27 9.06 -12.46
N LYS A 107 -5.27 8.00 -13.26
CA LYS A 107 -5.37 6.63 -12.76
C LYS A 107 -4.22 6.31 -11.81
N SER A 108 -2.98 6.60 -12.20
CA SER A 108 -1.81 6.35 -11.36
C SER A 108 -1.86 7.17 -10.06
N LEU A 109 -2.33 8.42 -10.11
CA LEU A 109 -2.49 9.24 -8.92
C LEU A 109 -3.54 8.67 -7.96
N ASN A 110 -4.67 8.19 -8.51
CA ASN A 110 -5.74 7.58 -7.73
C ASN A 110 -5.28 6.26 -7.09
N GLU A 111 -4.54 5.42 -7.82
CA GLU A 111 -3.97 4.18 -7.28
C GLU A 111 -3.01 4.46 -6.12
N ILE A 112 -2.14 5.47 -6.24
CA ILE A 112 -1.24 5.88 -5.16
C ILE A 112 -2.03 6.43 -3.97
N LEU A 113 -3.09 7.22 -4.22
CA LEU A 113 -3.94 7.77 -3.17
C LEU A 113 -4.69 6.65 -2.42
N GLU A 114 -5.24 5.68 -3.15
CA GLU A 114 -5.90 4.50 -2.58
C GLU A 114 -4.93 3.66 -1.75
N GLU A 115 -3.72 3.43 -2.25
CA GLU A 115 -2.67 2.73 -1.51
C GLU A 115 -2.30 3.49 -0.24
N TYR A 116 -2.10 4.81 -0.33
CA TYR A 116 -1.74 5.63 0.82
C TYR A 116 -2.85 5.67 1.87
N VAL A 117 -4.11 5.80 1.47
CA VAL A 117 -5.27 5.73 2.37
C VAL A 117 -5.39 4.35 3.01
N SER A 118 -5.17 3.28 2.23
CA SER A 118 -5.18 1.90 2.73
C SER A 118 -4.07 1.65 3.75
N GLN A 119 -2.86 2.14 3.49
CA GLN A 119 -1.74 2.05 4.42
C GLN A 119 -2.02 2.83 5.69
N ILE A 120 -2.46 4.09 5.59
CA ILE A 120 -2.86 4.90 6.76
C ILE A 120 -3.95 4.20 7.58
N SER A 121 -4.92 3.57 6.93
CA SER A 121 -5.98 2.83 7.59
C SER A 121 -5.43 1.61 8.34
N GLN A 122 -4.55 0.83 7.71
CA GLN A 122 -3.88 -0.29 8.36
C GLN A 122 -3.00 0.15 9.53
N GLU A 123 -2.25 1.24 9.40
CA GLU A 123 -1.36 1.72 10.45
C GLU A 123 -2.10 2.29 11.66
N ASN A 124 -3.19 3.04 11.44
CA ASN A 124 -3.90 3.72 12.51
C ASN A 124 -5.02 2.89 13.15
N PHE A 125 -5.61 1.94 12.43
CA PHE A 125 -6.73 1.14 12.97
C PHE A 125 -6.36 -0.30 13.22
N VAL A 126 -5.71 -0.97 12.26
CA VAL A 126 -5.46 -2.42 12.36
C VAL A 126 -4.33 -2.73 13.34
N LYS A 127 -3.17 -2.06 13.21
CA LYS A 127 -2.01 -2.30 14.08
C LYS A 127 -2.30 -2.06 15.58
N PRO A 128 -3.04 -1.01 15.99
CA PRO A 128 -3.37 -0.80 17.39
C PRO A 128 -4.37 -1.83 17.92
N ILE A 129 -5.38 -2.22 17.13
CA ILE A 129 -6.34 -3.27 17.51
C ILE A 129 -5.63 -4.61 17.67
N GLU A 130 -4.75 -4.98 16.73
CA GLU A 130 -3.97 -6.22 16.80
C GLU A 130 -3.07 -6.25 18.04
N LYS A 131 -2.47 -5.11 18.40
CA LYS A 131 -1.70 -4.96 19.64
C LYS A 131 -2.55 -5.13 20.89
N ILE A 132 -3.74 -4.52 20.93
CA ILE A 132 -4.70 -4.66 22.05
C ILE A 132 -5.18 -6.11 22.18
N VAL A 133 -5.50 -6.78 21.07
CA VAL A 133 -5.93 -8.18 21.07
C VAL A 133 -4.80 -9.08 21.57
N LYS A 134 -3.58 -8.88 21.08
CA LYS A 134 -2.41 -9.65 21.50
C LYS A 134 -2.08 -9.47 22.98
N ASP A 135 -2.20 -8.26 23.52
CA ASP A 135 -1.97 -8.00 24.95
C ASP A 135 -3.07 -8.63 25.83
N ASN A 136 -4.31 -8.70 25.35
CA ASN A 136 -5.44 -9.30 26.07
C ASN A 136 -5.54 -10.83 25.96
N THR A 137 -4.80 -11.48 25.05
CA THR A 137 -4.77 -12.97 25.01
C THR A 137 -4.30 -13.59 26.33
N LYS A 138 -3.43 -12.90 27.08
CA LYS A 138 -2.99 -13.33 28.42
C LYS A 138 -4.13 -13.36 29.44
N PHE A 139 -5.09 -12.43 29.34
CA PHE A 139 -6.28 -12.43 30.19
C PHE A 139 -7.19 -13.61 29.87
N CYS A 140 -7.45 -13.87 28.58
CA CYS A 140 -8.27 -15.01 28.15
C CYS A 140 -7.66 -16.36 28.60
N VAL A 141 -6.35 -16.52 28.42
CA VAL A 141 -5.63 -17.72 28.90
C VAL A 141 -5.69 -17.84 30.42
N SER A 142 -5.57 -16.73 31.16
CA SER A 142 -5.68 -16.72 32.62
C SER A 142 -7.08 -17.11 33.11
N VAL A 143 -8.15 -16.66 32.43
CA VAL A 143 -9.53 -17.03 32.78
C VAL A 143 -9.77 -18.52 32.52
N CYS A 144 -9.32 -19.04 31.38
CA CYS A 144 -9.40 -20.48 31.09
C CYS A 144 -8.59 -21.32 32.08
N ALA A 145 -7.39 -20.88 32.48
CA ALA A 145 -6.58 -21.56 33.48
C ALA A 145 -7.29 -21.58 34.86
N GLY A 146 -7.98 -20.50 35.22
CA GLY A 146 -8.81 -20.44 36.43
C GLY A 146 -9.93 -21.47 36.42
N ILE A 147 -10.67 -21.59 35.32
CA ILE A 147 -11.76 -22.58 35.15
C ILE A 147 -11.23 -24.02 35.25
N VAL A 148 -10.09 -24.30 34.63
CA VAL A 148 -9.44 -25.62 34.70
C VAL A 148 -8.99 -25.92 36.14
N ALA A 149 -8.45 -24.92 36.86
CA ALA A 149 -8.03 -25.09 38.24
C ALA A 149 -9.21 -25.38 39.19
N THR A 150 -10.35 -24.68 39.04
CA THR A 150 -11.57 -24.97 39.82
C THR A 150 -12.14 -26.34 39.50
N PHE A 151 -12.09 -26.77 38.24
CA PHE A 151 -12.51 -28.12 37.86
C PHE A 151 -11.63 -29.20 38.51
N ILE A 152 -10.30 -29.06 38.44
CA ILE A 152 -9.36 -29.98 39.08
C ILE A 152 -9.58 -30.01 40.59
N TYR A 153 -9.77 -28.85 41.22
CA TYR A 153 -10.06 -28.77 42.66
C TYR A 153 -11.36 -29.49 43.02
N SER A 154 -12.43 -29.31 42.23
CA SER A 154 -13.70 -30.01 42.44
C SER A 154 -13.55 -31.52 42.35
N VAL A 155 -12.74 -32.02 41.41
CA VAL A 155 -12.46 -33.47 41.27
C VAL A 155 -11.69 -34.00 42.48
N LEU A 156 -10.69 -33.26 42.97
CA LEU A 156 -9.94 -33.65 44.17
C LEU A 156 -10.84 -33.70 45.41
N VAL A 157 -11.71 -32.71 45.59
CA VAL A 157 -12.69 -32.70 46.69
C VAL A 157 -13.65 -33.89 46.58
N ALA A 158 -14.14 -34.20 45.38
CA ALA A 158 -15.01 -35.36 45.17
C ALA A 158 -14.30 -36.69 45.50
N ILE A 159 -13.02 -36.84 45.15
CA ILE A 159 -12.21 -38.02 45.50
C ILE A 159 -12.03 -38.12 47.03
N VAL A 160 -11.74 -37.00 47.70
CA VAL A 160 -11.61 -36.98 49.18
C VAL A 160 -12.94 -37.36 49.83
N ILE A 161 -14.07 -36.81 49.36
CA ILE A 161 -15.39 -37.19 49.85
C ILE A 161 -15.65 -38.68 49.61
N PHE A 162 -15.37 -39.19 48.40
CA PHE A 162 -15.62 -40.58 48.04
C PHE A 162 -14.72 -41.59 48.80
N THR A 163 -13.53 -41.19 49.22
CA THR A 163 -12.60 -42.05 49.97
C THR A 163 -12.81 -41.96 51.48
N VAL A 164 -13.09 -40.76 52.02
CA VAL A 164 -13.25 -40.53 53.46
C VAL A 164 -14.64 -40.96 53.95
N THR A 165 -15.69 -40.77 53.16
CA THR A 165 -17.07 -41.10 53.55
C THR A 165 -17.29 -42.60 53.81
N PRO A 166 -16.81 -43.53 52.97
CA PRO A 166 -16.93 -44.96 53.27
C PRO A 166 -15.91 -45.45 54.31
N ALA A 167 -14.75 -44.81 54.44
CA ALA A 167 -13.71 -45.22 55.38
C ALA A 167 -13.96 -44.78 56.83
N PHE A 168 -14.66 -43.66 57.06
CA PHE A 168 -14.87 -43.09 58.40
C PHE A 168 -16.26 -42.45 58.60
N PRO A 169 -17.33 -43.25 58.71
CA PRO A 169 -18.72 -42.76 58.78
C PRO A 169 -19.07 -41.96 60.06
N ASN A 170 -18.19 -41.92 61.07
CA ASN A 170 -18.47 -41.31 62.38
C ASN A 170 -17.53 -40.15 62.78
N THR A 171 -16.83 -39.55 61.81
CA THR A 171 -15.94 -38.40 62.07
C THR A 171 -16.63 -37.05 61.87
N LYS A 172 -16.15 -35.99 62.53
CA LYS A 172 -16.69 -34.62 62.43
C LYS A 172 -16.76 -34.11 60.97
N LEU A 173 -15.89 -34.61 60.09
CA LEU A 173 -15.87 -34.27 58.66
C LEU A 173 -17.05 -34.89 57.89
N SER A 174 -17.48 -36.11 58.23
CA SER A 174 -18.62 -36.77 57.58
C SER A 174 -19.93 -36.01 57.84
N ARG A 175 -20.13 -35.47 59.06
CA ARG A 175 -21.27 -34.61 59.37
C ARG A 175 -21.27 -33.29 58.59
N ILE A 176 -20.10 -32.66 58.41
CA ILE A 176 -19.99 -31.41 57.64
C ILE A 176 -20.30 -31.67 56.15
N ILE A 177 -19.85 -32.81 55.63
CA ILE A 177 -20.14 -33.24 54.25
C ILE A 177 -21.64 -33.54 54.08
N GLN A 178 -22.29 -34.19 55.05
CA GLN A 178 -23.75 -34.40 55.02
C GLN A 178 -24.52 -33.08 55.00
N ILE A 179 -24.15 -32.10 55.84
CA ILE A 179 -24.78 -30.76 55.86
C ILE A 179 -24.59 -30.01 54.53
N LEU A 180 -23.47 -30.20 53.84
CA LEU A 180 -23.21 -29.61 52.52
C LEU A 180 -23.95 -30.30 51.37
N LEU A 181 -24.30 -31.58 51.52
CA LEU A 181 -25.02 -32.40 50.53
C LEU A 181 -26.54 -32.39 50.75
N GLU A 182 -26.99 -32.08 51.96
CA GLU A 182 -28.40 -31.91 52.31
C GLU A 182 -28.89 -30.58 51.70
N LYS A 183 -29.48 -30.69 50.51
CA LYS A 183 -30.11 -29.58 49.81
C LYS A 183 -31.19 -28.97 50.73
N PRO A 184 -31.26 -27.64 50.92
CA PRO A 184 -32.34 -27.06 51.71
C PRO A 184 -33.67 -27.41 51.04
N GLU A 185 -34.49 -28.18 51.76
CA GLU A 185 -35.86 -28.48 51.35
C GLU A 185 -36.66 -27.18 51.26
N ASP A 186 -37.44 -27.15 50.20
CA ASP A 186 -38.26 -26.07 49.69
C ASP A 186 -39.31 -25.65 50.74
N SER A 187 -39.02 -24.62 51.54
CA SER A 187 -40.02 -23.94 52.36
C SER A 187 -40.81 -22.95 51.48
N THR A 188 -41.55 -23.48 50.50
CA THR A 188 -42.65 -22.76 49.84
C THR A 188 -43.95 -23.07 50.56
N GLU A 189 -44.04 -22.65 51.82
CA GLU A 189 -45.34 -22.41 52.47
C GLU A 189 -45.27 -21.05 53.16
N ILE A 190 -46.39 -20.31 53.03
CA ILE A 190 -46.69 -18.98 53.60
C ILE A 190 -46.39 -17.81 52.63
N ASN A 191 -47.31 -17.58 51.69
CA ASN A 191 -47.99 -16.29 51.63
C ASN A 191 -49.43 -16.45 51.12
N GLU A 192 -50.31 -16.16 52.08
CA GLU A 192 -51.75 -15.93 52.07
C GLU A 192 -52.43 -15.37 50.81
N LEU A 193 -53.69 -15.79 50.67
CA LEU A 193 -54.87 -14.92 50.52
C LEU A 193 -54.58 -13.46 50.09
N SER A 194 -54.77 -13.20 48.80
CA SER A 194 -55.42 -11.96 48.35
C SER A 194 -56.07 -12.15 46.98
N ARG A 195 -57.23 -12.82 46.97
CA ARG A 195 -58.39 -12.47 46.13
C ARG A 195 -59.63 -13.26 46.52
#